data_AF-A0A3B8XMV3-F1
#
_entry.id   AF-A0A3B8XMV3-F1
#
_cell.length_a   1.000
_cell.length_b   1.000
_cell.length_c   1.000
_cell.angle_alpha   90.00
_cell.angle_beta   90.00
_cell.angle_gamma   90.00
#
_symmetry.space_group_name_H-M   'P 1'
#
loop_
_entity.id
_entity.type
_entity.pdbx_description
1 polymer ?
#
loop_
_entity_poly.entity_id
_entity_poly.type
_entity_poly.pdbx_seq_one_letter_code
_entity_poly.pdbx_strand_id
1 'polypeptide(L)'
;MNAVIEGAVPELQPPHETGGKEPASNIAQGAWVLYEWANQTYFSLITIFLFPPFFTQVLAANPIEGQAQWGYVQAAAGISIALWSPLLGAMADAAGARKPWIVVTTLICAAGCFALWFAVPGSPLLPVMIALVVAAIGMEFTIIFANAMLPTIASDRRMGLLSGIGIGVGQLAAIVALVLVLILLQLPGEVEASFIPAEPVFGLSKEAHETDRIIGPISGLWFLVFMLPLLILVPDQKSRGIGRAQAAREGLTRLVATLRSVRHFRNVALYLFSRMLFYDGMTAIFVFGGILAAGIFGWGAMEMAVYGIWVTLFAAFGAFVGGWVDLRIGSKRTLVWSLLGVIATFLL
;
A
#
# COMPACT_ATOMS: atom_id res chain seq x y z
N MET A 1 -8.75 17.06 32.58
CA MET A 1 -9.80 18.09 32.75
C MET A 1 -9.40 19.29 31.90
N ASN A 2 -10.36 19.84 31.13
CA ASN A 2 -10.24 20.77 29.98
C ASN A 2 -10.05 20.00 28.66
N ALA A 3 -11.08 19.56 27.92
CA ALA A 3 -12.25 20.26 27.36
C ALA A 3 -11.86 21.41 26.40
N VAL A 4 -12.56 21.49 25.26
CA VAL A 4 -12.39 22.41 24.10
C VAL A 4 -11.34 21.86 23.12
N ILE A 5 -11.68 21.19 22.01
CA ILE A 5 -12.36 21.74 20.83
C ILE A 5 -13.40 20.73 20.29
N GLU A 6 -14.62 20.77 20.82
CA GLU A 6 -15.83 20.32 20.13
C GLU A 6 -16.74 21.54 20.03
N GLY A 7 -16.71 22.24 18.90
CA GLY A 7 -17.55 23.43 18.71
C GLY A 7 -17.05 24.38 17.63
N ALA A 8 -17.12 23.95 16.36
CA ALA A 8 -17.20 24.84 15.18
C ALA A 8 -17.47 24.04 13.88
N VAL A 9 -18.38 23.06 13.90
CA VAL A 9 -18.87 22.43 12.66
C VAL A 9 -20.39 22.38 12.73
N PRO A 10 -21.10 23.10 11.82
CA PRO A 10 -22.57 23.11 11.77
C PRO A 10 -23.15 21.70 11.69
N GLU A 11 -24.31 21.50 12.31
CA GLU A 11 -25.06 20.24 12.39
C GLU A 11 -25.17 19.53 11.03
N LEU A 12 -24.32 18.53 10.79
CA LEU A 12 -24.44 17.62 9.66
C LEU A 12 -24.16 16.18 10.13
N GLN A 13 -25.21 15.37 9.92
CA GLN A 13 -25.40 13.95 10.23
C GLN A 13 -25.52 13.56 11.71
N PRO A 14 -26.64 12.92 12.12
CA PRO A 14 -26.70 12.27 13.43
C PRO A 14 -25.64 11.17 13.47
N PRO A 15 -24.97 10.98 14.62
CA PRO A 15 -23.99 9.91 14.78
C PRO A 15 -24.64 8.57 14.45
N HIS A 16 -24.04 7.81 13.54
CA HIS A 16 -24.28 6.37 13.50
C HIS A 16 -23.89 5.81 14.87
N GLU A 17 -24.79 5.01 15.48
CA GLU A 17 -24.62 4.49 16.84
C GLU A 17 -23.25 3.83 16.99
N THR A 18 -22.33 4.56 17.62
CA THR A 18 -21.04 4.03 18.04
C THR A 18 -21.34 2.90 19.00
N GLY A 19 -20.76 1.72 18.77
CA GLY A 19 -20.82 0.57 19.68
C GLY A 19 -20.10 0.80 21.02
N GLY A 20 -20.31 1.95 21.67
CA GLY A 20 -19.98 2.25 23.07
C GLY A 20 -18.50 2.24 23.45
N LYS A 21 -17.57 2.16 22.50
CA LYS A 21 -16.12 2.11 22.80
C LYS A 21 -15.47 3.45 22.50
N GLU A 22 -14.79 4.00 23.51
CA GLU A 22 -13.94 5.17 23.34
C GLU A 22 -12.86 4.89 22.27
N PRO A 23 -12.54 5.87 21.40
CA PRO A 23 -11.47 5.74 20.43
C PRO A 23 -10.12 5.52 21.11
N ALA A 24 -9.18 4.87 20.40
CA ALA A 24 -7.84 4.65 20.93
C ALA A 24 -7.09 5.98 21.13
N SER A 25 -6.02 5.94 21.94
CA SER A 25 -5.20 7.13 22.23
C SER A 25 -4.64 7.77 20.94
N ASN A 26 -4.38 9.08 20.98
CA ASN A 26 -3.77 9.79 19.84
C ASN A 26 -2.42 9.18 19.43
N ILE A 27 -1.69 8.58 20.38
CA ILE A 27 -0.44 7.87 20.12
C ILE A 27 -0.69 6.61 19.28
N ALA A 28 -1.74 5.84 19.60
CA ALA A 28 -2.12 4.67 18.81
C ALA A 28 -2.62 5.07 17.42
N GLN A 29 -3.39 6.15 17.30
CA GLN A 29 -3.81 6.69 16.00
C GLN A 29 -2.61 7.11 15.15
N GLY A 30 -1.64 7.83 15.73
CA GLY A 30 -0.40 8.23 15.06
C GLY A 30 0.47 7.02 14.66
N ALA A 31 0.54 6.00 15.50
CA ALA A 31 1.25 4.76 15.19
C ALA A 31 0.61 3.99 14.02
N TRP A 32 -0.72 4.03 13.90
CA TRP A 32 -1.43 3.47 12.75
C TRP A 32 -1.19 4.30 11.48
N VAL A 33 -1.15 5.63 11.58
CA VAL A 33 -0.76 6.51 10.46
C VAL A 33 0.67 6.24 10.00
N LEU A 34 1.60 5.97 10.93
CA LEU A 34 2.98 5.61 10.58
C LEU A 34 3.09 4.24 9.91
N TYR A 35 2.11 3.35 10.07
CA TYR A 35 2.06 2.14 9.28
C TYR A 35 1.80 2.43 7.78
N GLU A 36 0.98 3.43 7.45
CA GLU A 36 0.82 3.89 6.07
C GLU A 36 2.11 4.53 5.53
N TRP A 37 2.93 5.11 6.40
CA TRP A 37 4.30 5.52 6.04
C TRP A 37 5.21 4.31 5.74
N ALA A 38 5.04 3.23 6.50
CA ALA A 38 5.88 2.04 6.37
C ALA A 38 5.64 1.30 5.05
N ASN A 39 4.38 1.18 4.61
CA ASN A 39 4.03 0.40 3.42
C ASN A 39 4.39 1.09 2.09
N GLN A 40 4.57 2.42 2.08
CA GLN A 40 4.59 3.17 0.84
C GLN A 40 5.84 2.91 -0.02
N THR A 41 6.99 2.56 0.58
CA THR A 41 8.22 2.26 -0.18
C THR A 41 8.04 1.05 -1.08
N TYR A 42 7.26 0.05 -0.65
CA TYR A 42 6.88 -1.08 -1.50
C TYR A 42 6.11 -0.62 -2.75
N PHE A 43 5.08 0.22 -2.59
CA PHE A 43 4.29 0.67 -3.74
C PHE A 43 5.10 1.59 -4.65
N SER A 44 5.68 2.64 -4.10
CA SER A 44 6.39 3.65 -4.88
C SER A 44 7.64 3.08 -5.55
N LEU A 45 8.49 2.35 -4.83
CA LEU A 45 9.77 1.91 -5.37
C LEU A 45 9.68 0.57 -6.10
N ILE A 46 8.96 -0.41 -5.54
CA ILE A 46 8.91 -1.78 -6.07
C ILE A 46 7.81 -1.97 -7.12
N THR A 47 6.67 -1.30 -6.95
CA THR A 47 5.49 -1.57 -7.79
C THR A 47 5.30 -0.55 -8.92
N ILE A 48 5.74 0.70 -8.74
CA ILE A 48 5.37 1.80 -9.65
C ILE A 48 6.57 2.42 -10.37
N PHE A 49 7.52 3.03 -9.64
CA PHE A 49 8.46 3.97 -10.27
C PHE A 49 9.81 3.38 -10.66
N LEU A 50 10.42 2.53 -9.85
CA LEU A 50 11.83 2.18 -10.05
C LEU A 50 12.05 0.73 -10.47
N PHE A 51 11.56 -0.22 -9.67
CA PHE A 51 11.80 -1.64 -9.93
C PHE A 51 11.08 -2.18 -11.19
N PRO A 52 9.86 -1.74 -11.57
CA PRO A 52 9.22 -2.26 -12.78
C PRO A 52 9.94 -1.89 -14.08
N PRO A 53 10.38 -0.63 -14.30
CA PRO A 53 11.26 -0.30 -15.42
C PRO A 53 12.57 -1.10 -15.41
N PHE A 54 13.22 -1.25 -14.25
CA PHE A 54 14.43 -2.09 -14.13
C PHE A 54 14.16 -3.55 -14.52
N PHE A 55 13.07 -4.14 -14.03
CA PHE A 55 12.66 -5.50 -14.36
C PHE A 55 12.42 -5.69 -15.86
N THR A 56 11.67 -4.77 -16.47
CA THR A 56 11.25 -4.91 -17.87
C THR A 56 12.33 -4.52 -18.88
N GLN A 57 13.14 -3.50 -18.58
CA GLN A 57 14.12 -2.95 -19.52
C GLN A 57 15.52 -3.55 -19.36
N VAL A 58 15.88 -4.03 -18.17
CA VAL A 58 17.24 -4.49 -17.87
C VAL A 58 17.31 -5.99 -17.56
N LEU A 59 16.43 -6.49 -16.68
CA LEU A 59 16.49 -7.90 -16.27
C LEU A 59 15.93 -8.86 -17.32
N ALA A 60 14.86 -8.46 -18.00
CA ALA A 60 14.22 -9.28 -19.02
C ALA A 60 15.04 -9.37 -20.31
N ALA A 61 14.90 -10.50 -21.00
CA ALA A 61 15.60 -10.76 -22.25
C ALA A 61 15.24 -9.73 -23.34
N ASN A 62 14.00 -9.25 -23.34
CA ASN A 62 13.59 -8.07 -24.10
C ASN A 62 12.40 -7.38 -23.42
N PRO A 63 12.15 -6.09 -23.72
CA PRO A 63 11.09 -5.32 -23.06
C PRO A 63 9.67 -5.87 -23.25
N ILE A 64 9.38 -6.51 -24.38
CA ILE A 64 8.03 -7.04 -24.67
C ILE A 64 7.76 -8.25 -23.76
N GLU A 65 8.70 -9.19 -23.70
CA GLU A 65 8.61 -10.33 -22.80
C GLU A 65 8.64 -9.90 -21.33
N GLY A 66 9.47 -8.91 -20.97
CA GLY A 66 9.51 -8.35 -19.63
C GLY A 66 8.16 -7.81 -19.18
N GLN A 67 7.45 -7.09 -20.07
CA GLN A 67 6.09 -6.60 -19.80
C GLN A 67 5.09 -7.73 -19.57
N ALA A 68 5.13 -8.79 -20.40
CA ALA A 68 4.28 -9.96 -20.24
C ALA A 68 4.57 -10.68 -18.90
N GLN A 69 5.86 -10.88 -18.58
CA GLN A 69 6.29 -11.51 -17.33
C GLN A 69 5.90 -10.69 -16.10
N TRP A 70 6.01 -9.36 -16.16
CA TRP A 70 5.51 -8.47 -15.13
C TRP A 70 4.00 -8.65 -14.95
N GLY A 71 3.25 -8.69 -16.05
CA GLY A 71 1.82 -9.02 -16.03
C GLY A 71 1.53 -10.37 -15.36
N TYR A 72 2.34 -11.39 -15.62
CA TYR A 72 2.20 -12.70 -14.98
C TYR A 72 2.52 -12.68 -13.48
N VAL A 73 3.52 -11.90 -13.04
CA VAL A 73 3.79 -11.67 -11.61
C VAL A 73 2.56 -11.09 -10.93
N GLN A 74 1.98 -10.03 -11.51
CA GLN A 74 0.80 -9.36 -10.96
C GLN A 74 -0.44 -10.28 -10.97
N ALA A 75 -0.63 -11.06 -12.03
CA ALA A 75 -1.72 -12.03 -12.10
C ALA A 75 -1.55 -13.15 -11.06
N ALA A 76 -0.34 -13.69 -10.90
CA ALA A 76 -0.05 -14.73 -9.92
C ALA A 76 -0.25 -14.23 -8.48
N ALA A 77 0.23 -13.01 -8.18
CA ALA A 77 -0.02 -12.36 -6.90
C ALA A 77 -1.52 -12.14 -6.67
N GLY A 78 -2.22 -11.53 -7.63
CA GLY A 78 -3.65 -11.23 -7.55
C GLY A 78 -4.52 -12.47 -7.36
N ILE A 79 -4.27 -13.55 -8.13
CA ILE A 79 -4.97 -14.83 -7.96
C ILE A 79 -4.69 -15.42 -6.58
N SER A 80 -3.44 -15.39 -6.12
CA SER A 80 -3.07 -15.89 -4.80
C SER A 80 -3.80 -15.12 -3.71
N ILE A 81 -3.76 -13.79 -3.75
CA ILE A 81 -4.45 -12.93 -2.79
C ILE A 81 -5.96 -13.19 -2.84
N ALA A 82 -6.58 -13.30 -4.01
CA ALA A 82 -8.01 -13.57 -4.14
C ALA A 82 -8.43 -14.91 -3.54
N LEU A 83 -7.61 -15.96 -3.67
CA LEU A 83 -7.87 -17.29 -3.10
C LEU A 83 -7.67 -17.32 -1.59
N TRP A 84 -6.63 -16.67 -1.09
CA TRP A 84 -6.25 -16.72 0.33
C TRP A 84 -6.97 -15.67 1.19
N SER A 85 -7.40 -14.54 0.63
CA SER A 85 -8.07 -13.45 1.38
C SER A 85 -9.33 -13.86 2.14
N PRO A 86 -10.26 -14.63 1.56
CA PRO A 86 -11.44 -15.04 2.29
C PRO A 86 -11.11 -15.98 3.45
N LEU A 87 -10.11 -16.87 3.28
CA LEU A 87 -9.69 -17.81 4.32
C LEU A 87 -8.96 -17.09 5.46
N LEU A 88 -7.93 -16.30 5.13
CA LEU A 88 -7.09 -15.63 6.11
C LEU A 88 -7.83 -14.50 6.84
N GLY A 89 -8.69 -13.75 6.13
CA GLY A 89 -9.57 -12.75 6.74
C GLY A 89 -10.52 -13.39 7.75
N ALA A 90 -11.17 -14.49 7.36
CA ALA A 90 -12.09 -15.20 8.25
C ALA A 90 -11.39 -15.82 9.46
N MET A 91 -10.16 -16.33 9.29
CA MET A 91 -9.33 -16.83 10.39
C MET A 91 -8.94 -15.72 11.37
N ALA A 92 -8.55 -14.55 10.86
CA ALA A 92 -8.19 -13.41 11.71
C ALA A 92 -9.39 -12.86 12.48
N ASP A 93 -10.55 -12.75 11.82
CA ASP A 93 -11.79 -12.29 12.47
C ASP A 93 -12.30 -13.26 13.54
N ALA A 94 -12.05 -14.57 13.38
CA ALA A 94 -12.39 -15.57 14.37
C ALA A 94 -11.40 -15.62 15.55
N ALA A 95 -10.08 -15.57 15.28
CA ALA A 95 -9.04 -15.68 16.30
C ALA A 95 -8.94 -14.44 17.22
N GLY A 96 -9.36 -13.27 16.73
CA GLY A 96 -9.36 -12.01 17.46
C GLY A 96 -8.07 -11.21 17.31
N ALA A 97 -6.92 -11.77 17.73
CA ALA A 97 -5.64 -11.05 17.70
C ALA A 97 -5.12 -10.83 16.27
N ARG A 98 -4.80 -9.57 15.92
CA ARG A 98 -4.41 -9.16 14.56
C ARG A 98 -2.90 -8.99 14.42
N LYS A 99 -2.19 -8.57 15.47
CA LYS A 99 -0.74 -8.31 15.39
C LYS A 99 0.10 -9.52 14.99
N PRO A 100 -0.16 -10.76 15.45
CA PRO A 100 0.62 -11.91 15.01
C PRO A 100 0.56 -12.15 13.51
N TRP A 101 -0.62 -11.94 12.91
CA TRP A 101 -0.80 -12.04 11.46
C TRP A 101 -0.02 -10.95 10.73
N ILE A 102 -0.13 -9.71 11.22
CA ILE A 102 0.61 -8.56 10.72
C ILE A 102 2.12 -8.82 10.74
N VAL A 103 2.67 -9.36 11.83
CA VAL A 103 4.11 -9.68 11.93
C VAL A 103 4.51 -10.70 10.87
N VAL A 104 3.77 -11.79 10.73
CA VAL A 104 4.09 -12.84 9.74
C VAL A 104 4.05 -12.28 8.32
N THR A 105 3.01 -11.52 7.98
CA THR A 105 2.85 -10.96 6.62
C THR A 105 3.87 -9.86 6.33
N THR A 106 4.25 -9.06 7.33
CA THR A 106 5.34 -8.08 7.23
C THR A 106 6.67 -8.78 6.93
N LEU A 107 6.97 -9.87 7.64
CA LEU A 107 8.20 -10.66 7.42
C LEU A 107 8.22 -11.32 6.04
N ILE A 108 7.08 -11.85 5.58
CA ILE A 108 6.93 -12.40 4.22
C ILE A 108 7.21 -11.31 3.18
N CYS A 109 6.62 -10.13 3.35
CA CYS A 109 6.85 -9.01 2.44
C CYS A 109 8.33 -8.60 2.40
N ALA A 110 8.92 -8.39 3.58
CA ALA A 110 10.32 -8.00 3.72
C ALA A 110 11.25 -9.06 3.11
N ALA A 111 10.99 -10.35 3.33
CA ALA A 111 11.77 -11.43 2.72
C ALA A 111 11.73 -11.39 1.18
N GLY A 112 10.55 -11.16 0.60
CA GLY A 112 10.42 -10.93 -0.85
C GLY A 112 11.22 -9.71 -1.31
N CYS A 113 11.13 -8.59 -0.59
CA CYS A 113 11.88 -7.37 -0.90
C CYS A 113 13.40 -7.57 -0.81
N PHE A 114 13.91 -8.23 0.24
CA PHE A 114 15.34 -8.54 0.38
C PHE A 114 15.83 -9.48 -0.72
N ALA A 115 15.01 -10.45 -1.14
CA ALA A 115 15.36 -11.37 -2.21
C ALA A 115 15.56 -10.67 -3.57
N LEU A 116 14.98 -9.49 -3.79
CA LEU A 116 15.21 -8.68 -5.00
C LEU A 116 16.66 -8.19 -5.13
N TRP A 117 17.45 -8.23 -4.05
CA TRP A 117 18.89 -8.00 -4.16
C TRP A 117 19.57 -8.95 -5.15
N PHE A 118 19.06 -10.18 -5.28
CA PHE A 118 19.62 -11.20 -6.19
C PHE A 118 19.16 -11.05 -7.64
N ALA A 119 18.43 -9.98 -7.97
CA ALA A 119 18.01 -9.65 -9.33
C ALA A 119 19.20 -9.11 -10.16
N VAL A 120 20.19 -9.97 -10.43
CA VAL A 120 21.38 -9.62 -11.22
C VAL A 120 21.03 -9.72 -12.71
N PRO A 121 21.36 -8.71 -13.54
CA PRO A 121 21.20 -8.82 -14.99
C PRO A 121 21.89 -10.08 -15.55
N GLY A 122 21.20 -10.81 -16.43
CA GLY A 122 21.68 -12.09 -16.98
C GLY A 122 21.43 -13.32 -16.09
N SER A 123 20.92 -13.15 -14.87
CA SER A 123 20.45 -14.28 -14.04
C SER A 123 19.05 -14.77 -14.45
N PRO A 124 18.66 -16.01 -14.11
CA PRO A 124 17.29 -16.47 -14.35
C PRO A 124 16.26 -15.56 -13.68
N LEU A 125 15.19 -15.19 -14.40
CA LEU A 125 14.15 -14.30 -13.87
C LEU A 125 13.20 -14.96 -12.87
N LEU A 126 13.02 -16.27 -12.94
CA LEU A 126 12.01 -16.97 -12.15
C LEU A 126 12.14 -16.73 -10.63
N PRO A 127 13.33 -16.77 -10.01
CA PRO A 127 13.49 -16.39 -8.60
C PRO A 127 13.06 -14.96 -8.29
N VAL A 128 13.34 -14.00 -9.17
CA VAL A 128 12.94 -12.59 -9.00
C VAL A 128 11.42 -12.45 -9.07
N MET A 129 10.79 -13.14 -10.03
CA MET A 129 9.33 -13.18 -10.16
C MET A 129 8.66 -13.78 -8.92
N ILE A 130 9.20 -14.87 -8.38
CA ILE A 130 8.71 -15.48 -7.13
C ILE A 130 8.87 -14.50 -5.97
N ALA A 131 10.03 -13.83 -5.86
CA ALA A 131 10.28 -12.83 -4.82
C ALA A 131 9.26 -11.67 -4.87
N LEU A 132 8.93 -11.17 -6.06
CA LEU A 132 7.90 -10.15 -6.25
C LEU A 132 6.51 -10.64 -5.84
N VAL A 133 6.13 -11.86 -6.22
CA VAL A 133 4.84 -12.47 -5.81
C VAL A 133 4.77 -12.61 -4.28
N VAL A 134 5.84 -13.10 -3.65
CA VAL A 134 5.93 -13.23 -2.19
C VAL A 134 5.83 -11.86 -1.51
N ALA A 135 6.52 -10.85 -2.03
CA ALA A 135 6.48 -9.49 -1.52
C ALA A 135 5.05 -8.91 -1.58
N ALA A 136 4.37 -9.08 -2.72
CA ALA A 136 3.00 -8.64 -2.94
C ALA A 136 2.00 -9.31 -2.00
N ILE A 137 2.08 -10.63 -1.86
CA ILE A 137 1.22 -11.39 -0.95
C ILE A 137 1.40 -10.89 0.49
N GLY A 138 2.65 -10.73 0.95
CA GLY A 138 2.94 -10.24 2.30
C GLY A 138 2.42 -8.81 2.53
N MET A 139 2.59 -7.92 1.55
CA MET A 139 2.12 -6.54 1.63
C MET A 139 0.59 -6.48 1.74
N GLU A 140 -0.11 -7.13 0.82
CA GLU A 140 -1.57 -7.06 0.72
C GLU A 140 -2.26 -7.66 1.96
N PHE A 141 -1.73 -8.77 2.48
CA PHE A 141 -2.25 -9.31 3.74
C PHE A 141 -1.97 -8.40 4.94
N THR A 142 -0.81 -7.75 4.99
CA THR A 142 -0.53 -6.77 6.03
C THR A 142 -1.53 -5.62 6.00
N ILE A 143 -1.85 -5.12 4.81
CA ILE A 143 -2.85 -4.07 4.60
C ILE A 143 -4.23 -4.50 5.08
N ILE A 144 -4.68 -5.69 4.69
CA ILE A 144 -5.97 -6.23 5.13
C ILE A 144 -6.06 -6.25 6.67
N PHE A 145 -5.04 -6.77 7.34
CA PHE A 145 -5.07 -6.90 8.80
C PHE A 145 -4.93 -5.57 9.52
N ALA A 146 -4.07 -4.68 9.06
CA ALA A 146 -3.86 -3.36 9.64
C ALA A 146 -5.09 -2.45 9.45
N ASN A 147 -5.71 -2.46 8.26
CA ASN A 147 -6.93 -1.68 7.99
C ASN A 147 -8.12 -2.15 8.81
N ALA A 148 -8.20 -3.45 9.08
CA ALA A 148 -9.26 -3.98 9.92
C ALA A 148 -9.04 -3.72 11.43
N MET A 149 -7.92 -3.09 11.84
CA MET A 149 -7.78 -2.48 13.16
C MET A 149 -8.42 -1.08 13.23
N LEU A 150 -8.62 -0.40 12.10
CA LEU A 150 -9.07 1.00 12.05
C LEU A 150 -10.39 1.26 12.81
N PRO A 151 -11.43 0.39 12.72
CA PRO A 151 -12.67 0.57 13.49
C PRO A 151 -12.51 0.48 15.01
N THR A 152 -11.38 -0.05 15.50
CA THR A 152 -11.05 -0.07 16.93
C THR A 152 -10.18 1.11 17.37
N ILE A 153 -9.66 1.87 16.40
CA ILE A 153 -8.71 2.96 16.62
C ILE A 153 -9.42 4.32 16.56
N ALA A 154 -10.31 4.49 15.58
CA ALA A 154 -11.05 5.73 15.38
C ALA A 154 -12.56 5.53 15.51
N SER A 155 -13.25 6.55 16.03
CA SER A 155 -14.71 6.65 15.97
C SER A 155 -15.20 6.72 14.52
N ASP A 156 -16.40 6.20 14.25
CA ASP A 156 -17.00 6.17 12.90
C ASP A 156 -16.94 7.53 12.18
N ARG A 157 -17.21 8.63 12.90
CA ARG A 157 -17.16 10.00 12.36
C ARG A 157 -15.77 10.45 11.89
N ARG A 158 -14.70 9.97 12.55
CA ARG A 158 -13.31 10.40 12.28
C ARG A 158 -12.52 9.37 11.47
N MET A 159 -13.14 8.23 11.15
CA MET A 159 -12.48 7.13 10.47
C MET A 159 -11.94 7.56 9.09
N GLY A 160 -12.75 8.26 8.30
CA GLY A 160 -12.34 8.75 6.98
C GLY A 160 -11.27 9.84 7.04
N LEU A 161 -11.33 10.73 8.04
CA LEU A 161 -10.25 11.71 8.26
C LEU A 161 -8.93 11.00 8.62
N LEU A 162 -8.95 10.06 9.58
CA LEU A 162 -7.74 9.35 9.99
C LEU A 162 -7.14 8.53 8.85
N SER A 163 -7.99 7.85 8.05
CA SER A 163 -7.55 7.15 6.85
C SER A 163 -6.96 8.10 5.81
N GLY A 164 -7.59 9.26 5.57
CA GLY A 164 -7.07 10.28 4.64
C GLY A 164 -5.72 10.87 5.09
N ILE A 165 -5.55 11.12 6.40
CA ILE A 165 -4.25 11.51 6.98
C ILE A 165 -3.23 10.39 6.81
N GLY A 166 -3.63 9.14 7.06
CA GLY A 166 -2.81 7.94 6.85
C GLY A 166 -2.26 7.87 5.43
N ILE A 167 -3.13 7.87 4.42
CA ILE A 167 -2.73 7.84 3.02
C ILE A 167 -1.88 9.07 2.67
N GLY A 168 -2.24 10.27 3.12
CA GLY A 168 -1.46 11.48 2.86
C GLY A 168 -0.03 11.40 3.41
N VAL A 169 0.13 10.94 4.65
CA VAL A 169 1.44 10.69 5.28
C VAL A 169 2.18 9.56 4.56
N GLY A 170 1.49 8.51 4.13
CA GLY A 170 2.05 7.46 3.28
C GLY A 170 2.64 8.05 2.00
N GLN A 171 1.89 8.85 1.26
CA GLN A 171 2.40 9.52 0.05
C GLN A 171 3.62 10.42 0.37
N LEU A 172 3.63 11.16 1.50
CA LEU A 172 4.84 11.89 1.91
C LEU A 172 6.05 10.96 2.12
N ALA A 173 5.84 9.75 2.65
CA ALA A 173 6.90 8.74 2.77
C ALA A 173 7.44 8.32 1.40
N ALA A 174 6.58 8.16 0.38
CA ALA A 174 7.02 7.89 -0.99
C ALA A 174 7.91 9.02 -1.52
N ILE A 175 7.52 10.29 -1.32
CA ILE A 175 8.34 11.43 -1.75
C ILE A 175 9.71 11.37 -1.08
N VAL A 176 9.74 11.17 0.24
CA VAL A 176 11.00 11.08 0.99
C VAL A 176 11.85 9.93 0.47
N ALA A 177 11.27 8.75 0.25
CA ALA A 177 12.00 7.59 -0.25
C ALA A 177 12.55 7.82 -1.67
N LEU A 178 11.75 8.39 -2.59
CA LEU A 178 12.18 8.70 -3.94
C LEU A 178 13.29 9.76 -3.96
N VAL A 179 13.18 10.81 -3.13
CA VAL A 179 14.23 11.84 -2.99
C VAL A 179 15.52 11.24 -2.43
N LEU A 180 15.43 10.35 -1.44
CA LEU A 180 16.60 9.68 -0.87
C LEU A 180 17.28 8.78 -1.91
N VAL A 181 16.51 7.99 -2.67
CA VAL A 181 17.07 7.17 -3.76
C VAL A 181 17.71 8.05 -4.82
N LEU A 182 17.07 9.17 -5.18
CA LEU A 182 17.59 10.09 -6.18
C LEU A 182 18.93 10.71 -5.74
N ILE A 183 18.99 11.29 -4.54
CA ILE A 183 20.19 11.99 -4.04
C ILE A 183 21.32 11.02 -3.71
N LEU A 184 21.01 9.84 -3.13
CA LEU A 184 22.03 8.95 -2.58
C LEU A 184 22.48 7.86 -3.57
N LEU A 185 21.68 7.52 -4.58
CA LEU A 185 21.95 6.38 -5.46
C LEU A 185 21.99 6.77 -6.94
N GLN A 186 21.09 7.63 -7.41
CA GLN A 186 20.91 7.88 -8.85
C GLN A 186 21.72 9.09 -9.36
N LEU A 187 21.71 10.22 -8.65
CA LEU A 187 22.43 11.45 -9.02
C LEU A 187 23.96 11.41 -8.82
N PRO A 188 24.54 10.65 -7.86
CA PRO A 188 25.99 10.58 -7.73
C PRO A 188 26.68 10.17 -9.02
N GLY A 189 27.68 10.94 -9.47
CA GLY A 189 28.38 10.74 -10.74
C GLY A 189 27.70 11.33 -11.99
N GLU A 190 26.43 11.74 -11.91
CA GLU A 190 25.71 12.42 -13.02
C GLU A 190 25.69 13.95 -12.86
N VAL A 191 25.58 14.41 -11.61
CA VAL A 191 25.40 15.84 -11.29
C VAL A 191 26.39 16.26 -10.22
N GLU A 192 27.22 17.24 -10.54
CA GLU A 192 28.11 17.89 -9.57
C GLU A 192 27.34 18.93 -8.75
N ALA A 193 26.99 18.59 -7.51
CA ALA A 193 26.42 19.53 -6.54
C ALA A 193 26.95 19.25 -5.14
N SER A 194 27.10 20.29 -4.31
CA SER A 194 27.70 20.17 -2.97
C SER A 194 26.95 19.26 -1.99
N PHE A 195 25.67 19.00 -2.26
CA PHE A 195 24.81 18.13 -1.42
C PHE A 195 24.60 16.73 -2.02
N ILE A 196 25.16 16.45 -3.19
CA ILE A 196 25.10 15.15 -3.87
C ILE A 196 26.46 14.47 -3.69
N PRO A 197 26.52 13.23 -3.16
CA PRO A 197 27.76 12.46 -3.10
C PRO A 197 28.39 12.29 -4.49
N ALA A 198 29.71 12.22 -4.57
CA ALA A 198 30.39 11.98 -5.85
C ALA A 198 30.14 10.55 -6.38
N GLU A 199 29.99 9.59 -5.47
CA GLU A 199 29.77 8.16 -5.75
C GLU A 199 28.50 7.69 -5.02
N PRO A 200 27.76 6.70 -5.56
CA PRO A 200 26.61 6.12 -4.87
C PRO A 200 26.95 5.68 -3.45
N VAL A 201 26.04 5.96 -2.51
CA VAL A 201 26.22 5.57 -1.10
C VAL A 201 26.35 4.05 -1.02
N PHE A 202 27.14 3.57 -0.06
CA PHE A 202 27.53 2.16 0.11
C PHE A 202 28.49 1.62 -0.95
N GLY A 203 29.02 2.46 -1.84
CA GLY A 203 30.01 2.05 -2.85
C GLY A 203 29.41 1.13 -3.91
N LEU A 204 28.13 1.33 -4.23
CA LEU A 204 27.38 0.50 -5.17
C LEU A 204 27.75 0.84 -6.61
N SER A 205 27.94 -0.17 -7.46
CA SER A 205 28.19 0.01 -8.89
C SER A 205 26.89 0.23 -9.67
N LYS A 206 26.85 1.31 -10.44
CA LYS A 206 25.77 1.58 -11.40
C LYS A 206 25.81 0.61 -12.57
N GLU A 207 27.00 0.24 -13.03
CA GLU A 207 27.19 -0.69 -14.16
C GLU A 207 26.68 -2.10 -13.84
N ALA A 208 26.85 -2.54 -12.58
CA ALA A 208 26.31 -3.81 -12.10
C ALA A 208 24.84 -3.71 -11.64
N HIS A 209 24.19 -2.56 -11.87
CA HIS A 209 22.83 -2.25 -11.46
C HIS A 209 22.57 -2.46 -9.96
N GLU A 210 23.59 -2.25 -9.12
CA GLU A 210 23.44 -2.43 -7.67
C GLU A 210 22.59 -1.32 -7.05
N THR A 211 22.60 -0.12 -7.63
CA THR A 211 21.73 1.02 -7.27
C THR A 211 20.24 0.74 -7.53
N ASP A 212 19.92 -0.12 -8.51
CA ASP A 212 18.54 -0.54 -8.81
C ASP A 212 18.13 -1.74 -7.93
N ARG A 213 19.05 -2.68 -7.70
CA ARG A 213 18.81 -3.88 -6.89
C ARG A 213 18.65 -3.59 -5.40
N ILE A 214 19.39 -2.63 -4.87
CA ILE A 214 19.34 -2.25 -3.44
C ILE A 214 17.97 -1.69 -3.02
N ILE A 215 17.16 -1.24 -3.99
CA ILE A 215 15.81 -0.72 -3.76
C ILE A 215 14.91 -1.74 -3.04
N GLY A 216 15.09 -3.03 -3.34
CA GLY A 216 14.42 -4.13 -2.65
C GLY A 216 14.72 -4.15 -1.15
N PRO A 217 15.99 -4.40 -0.75
CA PRO A 217 16.42 -4.33 0.65
C PRO A 217 16.05 -3.03 1.37
N ILE A 218 16.15 -1.87 0.71
CA ILE A 218 15.75 -0.57 1.30
C ILE A 218 14.26 -0.58 1.63
N SER A 219 13.41 -1.01 0.70
CA SER A 219 11.96 -1.10 0.91
C SER A 219 11.61 -2.09 2.03
N GLY A 220 12.26 -3.26 2.05
CA GLY A 220 12.05 -4.27 3.09
C GLY A 220 12.47 -3.79 4.48
N LEU A 221 13.64 -3.16 4.60
CA LEU A 221 14.13 -2.60 5.85
C LEU A 221 13.27 -1.44 6.34
N TRP A 222 12.90 -0.52 5.43
CA TRP A 222 11.99 0.59 5.73
C TRP A 222 10.68 0.07 6.30
N PHE A 223 10.07 -0.91 5.63
CA PHE A 223 8.82 -1.48 6.08
C PHE A 223 8.96 -2.12 7.47
N LEU A 224 10.01 -2.91 7.72
CA LEU A 224 10.25 -3.50 9.04
C LEU A 224 10.41 -2.46 10.15
N VAL A 225 11.20 -1.42 9.92
CA VAL A 225 11.51 -0.39 10.92
C VAL A 225 10.28 0.45 11.24
N PHE A 226 9.60 0.97 10.22
CA PHE A 226 8.46 1.86 10.41
C PHE A 226 7.17 1.12 10.78
N MET A 227 7.14 -0.21 10.68
CA MET A 227 6.04 -1.03 11.19
C MET A 227 6.07 -1.22 12.71
N LEU A 228 7.24 -1.07 13.35
CA LEU A 228 7.40 -1.29 14.79
C LEU A 228 6.45 -0.45 15.66
N PRO A 229 6.22 0.84 15.37
CA PRO A 229 5.32 1.64 16.21
C PRO A 229 3.88 1.12 16.19
N LEU A 230 3.36 0.61 15.07
CA LEU A 230 2.05 -0.05 15.06
C LEU A 230 2.04 -1.27 15.99
N LEU A 231 3.05 -2.13 15.87
CA LEU A 231 3.15 -3.36 16.65
C LEU A 231 3.28 -3.12 18.16
N ILE A 232 3.91 -2.01 18.56
CA ILE A 232 4.15 -1.69 19.97
C ILE A 232 2.98 -0.87 20.55
N LEU A 233 2.53 0.16 19.85
CA LEU A 233 1.68 1.22 20.42
C LEU A 233 0.19 1.04 20.16
N VAL A 234 -0.21 0.38 19.07
CA VAL A 234 -1.64 0.18 18.76
C VAL A 234 -2.20 -0.96 19.61
N PRO A 235 -3.28 -0.79 20.38
CA PRO A 235 -3.87 -1.89 21.12
C PRO A 235 -4.34 -3.02 20.19
N ASP A 236 -4.03 -4.28 20.52
CA ASP A 236 -4.55 -5.43 19.76
C ASP A 236 -5.90 -5.89 20.33
N GLN A 237 -6.68 -6.59 19.53
CA GLN A 237 -7.89 -7.25 20.00
C GLN A 237 -7.53 -8.48 20.85
N LYS A 238 -8.30 -8.69 21.93
CA LYS A 238 -8.13 -9.87 22.79
C LYS A 238 -8.37 -11.14 21.98
N SER A 239 -7.43 -12.09 22.09
CA SER A 239 -7.62 -13.42 21.51
C SER A 239 -8.84 -14.09 22.15
N ARG A 240 -9.66 -14.76 21.33
CA ARG A 240 -10.83 -15.51 21.83
C ARG A 240 -10.47 -16.90 22.38
N GLY A 241 -9.19 -17.28 22.36
CA GLY A 241 -8.71 -18.57 22.88
C GLY A 241 -9.15 -19.79 22.07
N ILE A 242 -9.72 -19.61 20.89
CA ILE A 242 -10.13 -20.70 19.99
C ILE A 242 -8.93 -21.23 19.19
N GLY A 243 -8.90 -22.55 18.97
CA GLY A 243 -7.83 -23.18 18.18
C GLY A 243 -7.85 -22.75 16.70
N ARG A 244 -6.68 -22.68 16.05
CA ARG A 244 -6.53 -22.20 14.65
C ARG A 244 -7.45 -22.93 13.66
N ALA A 245 -7.58 -24.25 13.80
CA ALA A 245 -8.45 -25.07 12.94
C ALA A 245 -9.95 -24.76 13.16
N GLN A 246 -10.35 -24.50 14.41
CA GLN A 246 -11.71 -24.11 14.75
C GLN A 246 -12.03 -22.70 14.24
N ALA A 247 -11.09 -21.76 14.40
CA ALA A 247 -11.20 -20.40 13.86
C ALA A 247 -11.37 -20.41 12.33
N ALA A 248 -10.58 -21.22 11.62
CA ALA A 248 -10.69 -21.38 10.18
C ALA A 248 -12.06 -21.95 9.77
N ARG A 249 -12.53 -23.00 10.45
CA ARG A 249 -13.83 -23.61 10.15
C ARG A 249 -14.99 -22.66 10.41
N GLU A 250 -14.99 -21.97 11.54
CA GLU A 250 -16.05 -21.03 11.92
C GLU A 250 -16.06 -19.84 10.95
N GLY A 251 -14.89 -19.26 10.67
CA GLY A 251 -14.73 -18.19 9.72
C GLY A 251 -15.24 -18.57 8.33
N LEU A 252 -14.83 -19.73 7.80
CA LEU A 252 -15.27 -20.23 6.49
C LEU A 252 -16.79 -20.49 6.46
N THR A 253 -17.36 -21.04 7.54
CA THR A 253 -18.81 -21.29 7.63
C THR A 253 -19.58 -19.97 7.60
N ARG A 254 -19.12 -18.94 8.33
CA ARG A 254 -19.72 -17.60 8.31
C ARG A 254 -19.61 -16.95 6.94
N LEU A 255 -18.44 -17.02 6.31
CA LEU A 255 -18.22 -16.48 4.97
C LEU A 255 -19.17 -17.12 3.95
N VAL A 256 -19.29 -18.46 3.93
CA VAL A 256 -20.18 -19.18 3.02
C VAL A 256 -21.65 -18.81 3.28
N ALA A 257 -22.05 -18.65 4.54
CA ALA A 257 -23.39 -18.18 4.89
C ALA A 257 -23.64 -16.77 4.34
N THR A 258 -22.71 -15.83 4.52
CA THR A 258 -22.80 -14.47 3.97
C THR A 258 -22.88 -14.48 2.44
N LEU A 259 -22.07 -15.30 1.77
CA LEU A 259 -22.09 -15.43 0.31
C LEU A 259 -23.42 -15.98 -0.21
N ARG A 260 -24.02 -16.96 0.48
CA ARG A 260 -25.36 -17.50 0.14
C ARG A 260 -26.46 -16.45 0.28
N SER A 261 -26.29 -15.50 1.20
CA SER A 261 -27.25 -14.41 1.45
C SER A 261 -26.99 -13.14 0.62
N VAL A 262 -26.07 -13.15 -0.35
CA VAL A 262 -25.71 -11.98 -1.18
C VAL A 262 -26.92 -11.33 -1.86
N ARG A 263 -27.94 -12.12 -2.25
CA ARG A 263 -29.19 -11.58 -2.84
C ARG A 263 -29.95 -10.63 -1.90
N HIS A 264 -29.83 -10.81 -0.59
CA HIS A 264 -30.42 -9.92 0.41
C HIS A 264 -29.67 -8.58 0.50
N PHE A 265 -28.37 -8.58 0.18
CA PHE A 265 -27.49 -7.41 0.23
C PHE A 265 -27.14 -6.86 -1.16
N ARG A 266 -28.12 -6.85 -2.09
CA ARG A 266 -27.91 -6.48 -3.50
C ARG A 266 -27.17 -5.15 -3.68
N ASN A 267 -27.48 -4.14 -2.86
CA ASN A 267 -26.81 -2.82 -2.94
C ASN A 267 -25.33 -2.88 -2.55
N VAL A 268 -24.98 -3.70 -1.54
CA VAL A 268 -23.59 -3.90 -1.12
C VAL A 268 -22.83 -4.69 -2.18
N ALA A 269 -23.45 -5.72 -2.74
CA ALA A 269 -22.84 -6.50 -3.81
C ALA A 269 -22.58 -5.66 -5.07
N LEU A 270 -23.54 -4.81 -5.46
CA LEU A 270 -23.36 -3.88 -6.57
C LEU A 270 -22.24 -2.89 -6.30
N TYR A 271 -22.17 -2.33 -5.09
CA TYR A 271 -21.08 -1.45 -4.69
C TYR A 271 -19.72 -2.13 -4.77
N LEU A 272 -19.59 -3.36 -4.24
CA LEU A 272 -18.34 -4.12 -4.28
C LEU A 272 -17.92 -4.45 -5.72
N PHE A 273 -18.87 -4.80 -6.58
CA PHE A 273 -18.59 -5.06 -8.00
C PHE A 273 -18.15 -3.79 -8.74
N SER A 274 -18.87 -2.68 -8.57
CA SER A 274 -18.45 -1.38 -9.12
C SER A 274 -17.08 -0.96 -8.58
N ARG A 275 -16.81 -1.23 -7.29
CA ARG A 275 -15.53 -0.95 -6.66
C ARG A 275 -14.39 -1.74 -7.26
N MET A 276 -14.60 -3.04 -7.48
CA MET A 276 -13.64 -3.92 -8.13
C MET A 276 -13.25 -3.35 -9.50
N LEU A 277 -14.22 -3.01 -10.35
CA LEU A 277 -13.95 -2.49 -11.70
C LEU A 277 -13.12 -1.19 -11.71
N PHE A 278 -13.47 -0.19 -10.89
CA PHE A 278 -12.70 1.06 -10.90
C PHE A 278 -11.33 0.90 -10.24
N TYR A 279 -11.23 0.10 -9.18
CA TYR A 279 -9.98 -0.11 -8.45
C TYR A 279 -8.98 -0.92 -9.28
N ASP A 280 -9.47 -1.94 -10.00
CA ASP A 280 -8.64 -2.72 -10.92
C ASP A 280 -8.12 -1.86 -12.07
N GLY A 281 -8.98 -1.00 -12.65
CA GLY A 281 -8.56 -0.06 -13.68
C GLY A 281 -7.49 0.93 -13.20
N MET A 282 -7.67 1.51 -12.01
CA MET A 282 -6.68 2.39 -11.39
C MET A 282 -5.36 1.65 -11.11
N THR A 283 -5.43 0.43 -10.59
CA THR A 283 -4.26 -0.40 -10.29
C THR A 283 -3.48 -0.72 -11.57
N ALA A 284 -4.16 -1.04 -12.66
CA ALA A 284 -3.51 -1.31 -13.95
C ALA A 284 -2.71 -0.09 -14.46
N ILE A 285 -3.25 1.12 -14.31
CA ILE A 285 -2.56 2.37 -14.66
C ILE A 285 -1.28 2.53 -13.82
N PHE A 286 -1.34 2.28 -12.52
CA PHE A 286 -0.15 2.38 -11.65
C PHE A 286 0.90 1.31 -11.95
N VAL A 287 0.48 0.07 -12.18
CA VAL A 287 1.35 -1.08 -12.41
C VAL A 287 2.12 -0.97 -13.73
N PHE A 288 1.50 -0.43 -14.78
CA PHE A 288 2.13 -0.30 -16.10
C PHE A 288 2.60 1.13 -16.42
N GLY A 289 2.26 2.12 -15.61
CA GLY A 289 2.59 3.52 -15.88
C GLY A 289 4.09 3.76 -16.06
N GLY A 290 4.91 3.31 -15.10
CA GLY A 290 6.37 3.44 -15.18
C GLY A 290 6.98 2.65 -16.34
N ILE A 291 6.45 1.44 -16.59
CA ILE A 291 6.88 0.56 -17.69
C ILE A 291 6.63 1.21 -19.06
N LEU A 292 5.44 1.78 -19.26
CA LEU A 292 5.08 2.46 -20.51
C LEU A 292 5.91 3.74 -20.69
N ALA A 293 6.12 4.50 -19.61
CA ALA A 293 6.92 5.71 -19.69
C ALA A 293 8.40 5.41 -20.00
N ALA A 294 8.98 4.35 -19.43
CA ALA A 294 10.32 3.87 -19.80
C ALA A 294 10.37 3.37 -21.25
N GLY A 295 9.39 2.57 -21.67
CA GLY A 295 9.37 1.95 -23.00
C GLY A 295 9.07 2.93 -24.16
N ILE A 296 8.23 3.94 -23.93
CA ILE A 296 7.79 4.90 -24.97
C ILE A 296 8.68 6.14 -24.97
N PHE A 297 8.95 6.72 -23.80
CA PHE A 297 9.70 7.97 -23.68
C PHE A 297 11.19 7.77 -23.44
N GLY A 298 11.65 6.53 -23.24
CA GLY A 298 13.06 6.23 -22.97
C GLY A 298 13.54 6.74 -21.61
N TRP A 299 12.63 6.93 -20.65
CA TRP A 299 12.96 7.47 -19.34
C TRP A 299 13.76 6.47 -18.50
N GLY A 300 14.82 6.95 -17.86
CA GLY A 300 15.62 6.19 -16.90
C GLY A 300 15.11 6.34 -15.47
N ALA A 301 15.90 5.84 -14.51
CA ALA A 301 15.57 5.89 -13.09
C ALA A 301 15.41 7.33 -12.55
N MET A 302 16.17 8.28 -13.11
CA MET A 302 16.12 9.69 -12.72
C MET A 302 14.78 10.33 -13.08
N GLU A 303 14.36 10.23 -14.33
CA GLU A 303 13.07 10.76 -14.79
C GLU A 303 11.90 10.09 -14.07
N MET A 304 11.98 8.78 -13.85
CA MET A 304 10.96 8.05 -13.06
C MET A 304 10.86 8.55 -11.63
N ALA A 305 11.99 8.80 -10.96
CA ALA A 305 11.99 9.31 -9.60
C ALA A 305 11.36 10.70 -9.53
N VAL A 306 11.71 11.60 -10.47
CA VAL A 306 11.13 12.95 -10.55
C VAL A 306 9.63 12.88 -10.85
N TYR A 307 9.21 12.06 -11.82
CA TYR A 307 7.81 11.83 -12.12
C TYR A 307 7.04 11.33 -10.90
N GLY A 308 7.61 10.35 -10.18
CA GLY A 308 7.00 9.81 -8.97
C GLY A 308 6.84 10.86 -7.88
N ILE A 309 7.85 11.70 -7.64
CA ILE A 309 7.76 12.80 -6.67
C ILE A 309 6.58 13.72 -6.99
N TRP A 310 6.42 14.11 -8.26
CA TRP A 310 5.33 14.99 -8.67
C TRP A 310 3.95 14.36 -8.51
N VAL A 311 3.76 13.14 -9.02
CA VAL A 311 2.47 12.44 -8.92
C VAL A 311 2.10 12.20 -7.45
N THR A 312 3.05 11.75 -6.64
CA THR A 312 2.86 11.49 -5.23
C THR A 312 2.59 12.77 -4.43
N LEU A 313 3.16 13.92 -4.80
CA LEU A 313 2.85 15.21 -4.17
C LEU A 313 1.37 15.57 -4.34
N PHE A 314 0.84 15.45 -5.55
CA PHE A 314 -0.58 15.69 -5.80
C PHE A 314 -1.47 14.63 -5.14
N ALA A 315 -1.03 13.37 -5.09
CA ALA A 315 -1.73 12.32 -4.36
C ALA A 315 -1.80 12.60 -2.86
N ALA A 316 -0.70 13.08 -2.25
CA ALA A 316 -0.67 13.48 -0.84
C ALA A 316 -1.66 14.61 -0.56
N PHE A 317 -1.63 15.66 -1.39
CA PHE A 317 -2.58 16.76 -1.29
C PHE A 317 -4.03 16.29 -1.42
N GLY A 318 -4.32 15.45 -2.42
CA GLY A 318 -5.64 14.85 -2.65
C GLY A 318 -6.11 14.02 -1.47
N ALA A 319 -5.23 13.26 -0.81
CA ALA A 319 -5.56 12.46 0.36
C ALA A 319 -5.91 13.32 1.59
N PHE A 320 -5.11 14.36 1.87
CA PHE A 320 -5.40 15.28 2.98
C PHE A 320 -6.70 16.07 2.76
N VAL A 321 -6.88 16.64 1.56
CA VAL A 321 -8.12 17.35 1.22
C VAL A 321 -9.30 16.39 1.21
N GLY A 322 -9.15 15.20 0.63
CA GLY A 322 -10.19 14.18 0.56
C GLY A 322 -10.66 13.73 1.94
N GLY A 323 -9.75 13.47 2.88
CA GLY A 323 -10.10 13.14 4.27
C GLY A 323 -10.82 14.28 5.00
N TRP A 324 -10.44 15.53 4.73
CA TRP A 324 -11.13 16.69 5.28
C TRP A 324 -12.52 16.92 4.67
N VAL A 325 -12.68 16.70 3.36
CA VAL A 325 -13.98 16.77 2.66
C VAL A 325 -14.88 15.65 3.17
N ASP A 326 -14.37 14.43 3.31
CA ASP A 326 -15.08 13.29 3.89
C ASP A 326 -15.71 13.61 5.25
N LEU A 327 -14.94 14.25 6.14
CA LEU A 327 -15.44 14.67 7.45
C LEU A 327 -16.63 15.64 7.36
N ARG A 328 -16.73 16.44 6.29
CA ARG A 328 -17.75 17.49 6.12
C ARG A 328 -19.01 17.02 5.39
N ILE A 329 -18.85 16.24 4.33
CA ILE A 329 -19.96 15.88 3.43
C ILE A 329 -20.28 14.38 3.42
N GLY A 330 -19.51 13.56 4.13
CA GLY A 330 -19.65 12.12 4.24
C GLY A 330 -19.09 11.34 3.04
N SER A 331 -18.66 10.09 3.29
CA SER A 331 -17.85 9.29 2.37
C SER A 331 -18.49 9.01 1.03
N LYS A 332 -19.81 8.78 0.98
CA LYS A 332 -20.51 8.52 -0.28
C LYS A 332 -20.41 9.72 -1.23
N ARG A 333 -20.60 10.94 -0.71
CA ARG A 333 -20.54 12.15 -1.54
C ARG A 333 -19.10 12.37 -1.99
N THR A 334 -18.13 12.29 -1.08
CA THR A 334 -16.71 12.43 -1.39
C THR A 334 -16.28 11.49 -2.53
N LEU A 335 -16.65 10.20 -2.45
CA LEU A 335 -16.35 9.21 -3.49
C LEU A 335 -16.97 9.56 -4.85
N VAL A 336 -18.23 10.01 -4.87
CA VAL A 336 -18.90 10.39 -6.13
C VAL A 336 -18.24 11.62 -6.74
N TRP A 337 -17.91 12.64 -5.95
CA TRP A 337 -17.20 13.83 -6.43
C TRP A 337 -15.81 13.50 -6.97
N SER A 338 -15.06 12.60 -6.30
CA SER A 338 -13.75 12.17 -6.81
C SER A 338 -13.87 11.42 -8.14
N LEU A 339 -14.87 10.55 -8.28
CA LEU A 339 -15.11 9.82 -9.53
C LEU A 339 -15.50 10.77 -10.67
N LEU A 340 -16.38 11.74 -10.41
CA LEU A 340 -16.75 12.77 -11.39
C LEU A 340 -15.56 13.61 -11.82
N GLY A 341 -14.67 13.97 -10.88
CA GLY A 341 -13.44 14.70 -11.18
C GLY A 341 -12.50 13.92 -12.11
N VAL A 342 -12.32 12.61 -11.84
CA VAL A 342 -11.52 11.73 -12.70
C VAL A 342 -12.14 11.65 -14.10
N ILE A 343 -13.45 11.42 -14.21
CA ILE A 343 -14.15 11.35 -15.50
C ILE A 343 -14.01 12.66 -16.28
N ALA A 344 -14.21 13.81 -15.62
CA ALA A 344 -14.06 15.11 -16.26
C ALA A 344 -12.62 15.33 -16.78
N THR A 345 -11.61 14.89 -16.03
CA THR A 345 -10.21 15.00 -16.45
C THR A 345 -9.90 14.16 -17.69
N PHE A 346 -10.53 12.99 -17.85
CA PHE A 346 -10.35 12.15 -19.05
C PHE A 346 -11.15 12.64 -20.27
N LEU A 347 -12.15 13.50 -20.08
CA LEU A 347 -12.98 14.05 -21.17
C LEU A 347 -12.47 15.39 -21.71
N LEU A 348 -11.58 16.06 -20.98
CA LEU A 348 -10.94 17.34 -21.34
C LEU A 348 -9.60 17.11 -22.04
#